data_AF-F7PV90-F1
#
_entry.id   AF-F7PV90-F1
#
_cell.length_a   1.000
_cell.length_b   1.000
_cell.length_c   1.000
_cell.angle_alpha   90.00
_cell.angle_beta   90.00
_cell.angle_gamma   90.00
#
_symmetry.space_group_name_H-M   'P 1'
#
loop_
_entity.id
_entity.type
_entity.pdbx_description
1 polymer ?
#
loop_
_entity_poly.entity_id
_entity_poly.type
_entity_poly.pdbx_seq_one_letter_code
_entity_poly.pdbx_strand_id
1 'polypeptide(L)'
;MRTNVDLVKIGEKDKESFRQLMSEYLRELSTYTDDLKPNQDGLYEYDGFDLLLEKDALTPFFIQDNDQVVGFVILSSNEYVQEGINYCVQELYIKPEFRKNQIAKTAVNKLFMRFKGKYQVVQLIDNQLAIQFWRHVFLNLKIDYLESLKEVDGCKCYVQTFVV
;
A
#
# COMPACT_ATOMS: atom_id res chain seq x y z
N MET A 1 -5.27 -4.97 -24.54
CA MET A 1 -3.90 -4.46 -24.29
C MET A 1 -3.25 -5.35 -23.25
N ARG A 2 -1.96 -5.69 -23.41
CA ARG A 2 -1.19 -6.34 -22.33
C ARG A 2 -0.80 -5.24 -21.35
N THR A 3 -1.19 -5.39 -20.09
CA THR A 3 -0.78 -4.51 -18.99
C THR A 3 0.73 -4.62 -18.82
N ASN A 4 1.47 -3.51 -18.87
CA ASN A 4 2.90 -3.48 -18.59
C ASN A 4 3.13 -2.71 -17.30
N VAL A 5 3.07 -3.44 -16.18
CA VAL A 5 3.13 -2.84 -14.85
C VAL A 5 4.56 -2.78 -14.35
N ASP A 6 5.03 -1.62 -13.92
CA ASP A 6 6.36 -1.44 -13.32
C ASP A 6 6.31 -0.71 -11.98
N LEU A 7 7.36 -0.93 -11.18
CA LEU A 7 7.57 -0.28 -9.88
C LEU A 7 8.76 0.66 -9.97
N VAL A 8 8.49 1.96 -9.88
CA VAL A 8 9.52 3.01 -9.93
C VAL A 8 9.65 3.63 -8.56
N LYS A 9 10.86 3.60 -7.97
CA LYS A 9 11.10 4.18 -6.64
C LYS A 9 10.83 5.69 -6.70
N ILE A 10 10.04 6.18 -5.77
CA ILE A 10 9.72 7.61 -5.62
C ILE A 10 10.89 8.27 -4.90
N GLY A 11 11.33 9.42 -5.40
CA GLY A 11 12.35 10.25 -4.73
C GLY A 11 11.94 11.72 -4.65
N GLU A 12 12.84 12.58 -4.17
CA GLU A 12 12.56 14.01 -3.95
C GLU A 12 11.98 14.75 -5.16
N LYS A 13 12.43 14.40 -6.37
CA LYS A 13 11.90 15.00 -7.62
C LYS A 13 10.41 14.74 -7.86
N ASP A 14 9.88 13.69 -7.25
CA ASP A 14 8.51 13.19 -7.43
C ASP A 14 7.57 13.64 -6.30
N LYS A 15 8.10 14.35 -5.31
CA LYS A 15 7.44 14.68 -4.04
C LYS A 15 6.04 15.27 -4.19
N GLU A 16 5.89 16.28 -5.04
CA GLU A 16 4.60 16.96 -5.22
C GLU A 16 3.57 16.06 -5.92
N SER A 17 3.97 15.31 -6.94
CA SER A 17 3.09 14.35 -7.61
C SER A 17 2.68 13.21 -6.68
N PHE A 18 3.59 12.74 -5.84
CA PHE A 18 3.28 11.73 -4.84
C PHE A 18 2.34 12.27 -3.76
N ARG A 19 2.53 13.52 -3.30
CA ARG A 19 1.64 14.17 -2.33
C ARG A 19 0.21 14.28 -2.84
N GLN A 20 0.02 14.65 -4.10
CA GLN A 20 -1.32 14.70 -4.73
C GLN A 20 -1.97 13.31 -4.75
N LEU A 21 -1.22 12.29 -5.15
CA LEU A 21 -1.72 10.92 -5.20
C LEU A 21 -2.01 10.33 -3.81
N MET A 22 -1.21 10.69 -2.82
CA MET A 22 -1.45 10.36 -1.42
C MET A 22 -2.73 11.01 -0.90
N SER A 23 -2.98 12.29 -1.22
CA SER A 23 -4.22 12.95 -0.84
C SER A 23 -5.45 12.32 -1.51
N GLU A 24 -5.34 11.82 -2.75
CA GLU A 24 -6.40 11.04 -3.40
C GLU A 24 -6.71 9.75 -2.64
N TYR A 25 -5.66 9.02 -2.25
CA TYR A 25 -5.77 7.82 -1.43
C TYR A 25 -6.45 8.08 -0.09
N LEU A 26 -5.95 9.06 0.67
CA LEU A 26 -6.46 9.36 2.01
C LEU A 26 -7.93 9.82 2.00
N ARG A 27 -8.34 10.58 0.97
CA ARG A 27 -9.74 10.93 0.76
C ARG A 27 -10.63 9.72 0.53
N GLU A 28 -10.13 8.69 -0.14
CA GLU A 28 -10.88 7.44 -0.28
C GLU A 28 -10.88 6.65 1.04
N LEU A 29 -9.72 6.60 1.72
CA LEU A 29 -9.59 5.91 3.00
C LEU A 29 -10.47 6.52 4.09
N SER A 30 -10.71 7.85 4.05
CA SER A 30 -11.61 8.54 4.98
C SER A 30 -13.07 8.12 4.87
N THR A 31 -13.44 7.30 3.87
CA THR A 31 -14.78 6.68 3.83
C THR A 31 -14.92 5.50 4.79
N TYR A 32 -13.80 5.04 5.37
CA TYR A 32 -13.72 3.90 6.30
C TYR A 32 -13.30 4.31 7.72
N THR A 33 -12.95 5.58 7.94
CA THR A 33 -12.55 6.10 9.26
C THR A 33 -12.87 7.60 9.38
N ASP A 34 -13.26 8.04 10.57
CA ASP A 34 -13.58 9.44 10.88
C ASP A 34 -12.34 10.28 11.22
N ASP A 35 -11.16 9.64 11.35
CA ASP A 35 -9.92 10.29 11.78
C ASP A 35 -9.25 11.09 10.65
N LEU A 36 -9.59 10.80 9.40
CA LEU A 36 -9.02 11.47 8.24
C LEU A 36 -9.90 12.62 7.79
N LYS A 37 -9.37 13.85 7.87
CA LYS A 37 -10.06 15.08 7.46
C LYS A 37 -9.16 15.93 6.57
N PRO A 38 -9.73 16.63 5.59
CA PRO A 38 -8.96 17.55 4.78
C PRO A 38 -8.53 18.77 5.58
N ASN A 39 -7.40 19.37 5.21
CA ASN A 39 -6.95 20.66 5.69
C ASN A 39 -7.81 21.80 5.09
N GLN A 40 -7.45 23.06 5.37
CA GLN A 40 -8.20 24.24 4.90
C GLN A 40 -8.27 24.37 3.37
N ASP A 41 -7.32 23.77 2.65
CA ASP A 41 -7.25 23.78 1.19
C ASP A 41 -7.95 22.56 0.55
N GLY A 42 -8.57 21.69 1.35
CA GLY A 42 -9.25 20.49 0.88
C GLY A 42 -8.32 19.29 0.64
N LEU A 43 -7.04 19.38 1.03
CA LEU A 43 -6.06 18.30 0.90
C LEU A 43 -6.05 17.41 2.12
N TYR A 44 -5.98 16.10 1.89
CA TYR A 44 -5.75 15.13 2.94
C TYR A 44 -4.24 14.90 3.07
N GLU A 45 -3.71 15.13 4.26
CA GLU A 45 -2.27 15.07 4.51
C GLU A 45 -1.92 13.78 5.25
N TYR A 46 -0.83 13.14 4.83
CA TYR A 46 -0.31 11.96 5.50
C TYR A 46 0.62 12.40 6.63
N ASP A 47 0.32 11.98 7.85
CA ASP A 47 1.18 12.27 9.00
C ASP A 47 2.57 11.66 8.78
N GLY A 48 3.60 12.51 8.79
CA GLY A 48 4.97 12.09 8.52
C GLY A 48 5.25 11.80 7.04
N PHE A 49 4.52 12.39 6.10
CA PHE A 49 4.76 12.24 4.65
C PHE A 49 6.23 12.39 4.25
N ASP A 50 6.94 13.39 4.80
CA ASP A 50 8.35 13.63 4.46
C ASP A 50 9.26 12.47 4.88
N LEU A 51 8.92 11.73 5.94
CA LEU A 51 9.67 10.55 6.37
C LEU A 51 9.69 9.45 5.31
N LEU A 52 8.66 9.38 4.45
CA LEU A 52 8.59 8.43 3.34
C LEU A 52 9.69 8.65 2.30
N LEU A 53 10.27 9.85 2.23
CA LEU A 53 11.37 10.19 1.31
C LEU A 53 12.73 10.26 2.01
N GLU A 54 12.73 10.49 3.32
CA GLU A 54 13.96 10.60 4.13
C GLU A 54 14.47 9.25 4.65
N LYS A 55 13.58 8.29 4.93
CA LYS A 55 13.92 7.03 5.61
C LYS A 55 14.05 5.89 4.63
N ASP A 56 15.23 5.29 4.53
CA ASP A 56 15.45 4.11 3.69
C ASP A 56 14.53 2.93 4.03
N ALA A 57 14.12 2.83 5.30
CA ALA A 57 13.22 1.79 5.78
C ALA A 57 11.76 1.97 5.32
N LEU A 58 11.39 3.15 4.81
CA LEU A 58 10.09 3.47 4.22
C LEU A 58 10.31 3.70 2.71
N THR A 59 10.05 2.67 1.90
CA THR A 59 10.33 2.73 0.46
C THR A 59 9.05 2.86 -0.37
N PRO A 60 8.70 4.08 -0.81
CA PRO A 60 7.58 4.31 -1.72
C PRO A 60 7.95 4.01 -3.18
N PHE A 61 7.01 3.40 -3.90
CA PHE A 61 7.09 3.14 -5.33
C PHE A 61 5.84 3.66 -6.03
N PHE A 62 6.01 4.32 -7.18
CA PHE A 62 4.93 4.47 -8.13
C PHE A 62 4.65 3.12 -8.78
N ILE A 63 3.36 2.84 -8.96
CA ILE A 63 2.88 1.79 -9.83
C ILE A 63 2.57 2.45 -11.17
N GLN A 64 3.27 2.02 -12.21
CA GLN A 64 3.07 2.51 -13.56
C GLN A 64 2.42 1.43 -14.42
N ASP A 65 1.51 1.81 -15.33
CA ASP A 65 1.04 0.96 -16.44
C ASP A 65 1.29 1.71 -17.75
N ASN A 66 2.16 1.15 -18.61
CA ASN A 66 2.60 1.80 -19.86
C ASN A 66 3.09 3.25 -19.65
N ASP A 67 4.04 3.43 -18.73
CA ASP A 67 4.65 4.73 -18.35
C ASP A 67 3.72 5.76 -17.67
N GLN A 68 2.43 5.44 -17.52
CA GLN A 68 1.49 6.27 -16.77
C GLN A 68 1.49 5.88 -15.29
N VAL A 69 1.62 6.85 -14.38
CA VAL A 69 1.44 6.62 -12.94
C VAL A 69 -0.04 6.39 -12.65
N VAL A 70 -0.36 5.17 -12.19
CA VAL A 70 -1.72 4.71 -11.91
C VAL A 70 -1.97 4.44 -10.43
N GLY A 71 -0.94 4.55 -9.60
CA GLY A 71 -1.01 4.26 -8.18
C GLY A 71 0.35 4.28 -7.50
N PHE A 72 0.38 3.82 -6.26
CA PHE A 72 1.61 3.66 -5.49
C PHE A 72 1.52 2.49 -4.51
N VAL A 73 2.68 2.05 -4.04
CA VAL A 73 2.82 1.13 -2.93
C VAL A 73 3.95 1.60 -2.02
N ILE A 74 3.73 1.52 -0.71
CA ILE A 74 4.74 1.83 0.31
C ILE A 74 5.16 0.53 0.98
N LEU A 75 6.45 0.22 0.90
CA LEU A 75 7.06 -0.93 1.55
C LEU A 75 7.86 -0.47 2.77
N SER A 76 7.47 -0.92 3.95
CA SER A 76 8.15 -0.61 5.21
C SER A 76 9.02 -1.79 5.65
N SER A 77 10.12 -1.51 6.35
CA SER A 77 11.10 -2.51 6.81
C SER A 77 11.79 -2.04 8.10
N ASN A 78 12.70 -2.86 8.63
CA ASN A 78 13.52 -2.55 9.80
C ASN A 78 12.71 -2.03 11.02
N GLU A 79 12.99 -0.83 11.50
CA GLU A 79 12.33 -0.23 12.67
C GLU A 79 10.84 0.08 12.46
N TYR A 80 10.35 0.01 11.22
CA TYR A 80 8.94 0.23 10.87
C TYR A 80 8.14 -1.07 10.71
N VAL A 81 8.68 -2.21 11.14
CA VAL A 81 7.98 -3.50 11.14
C VAL A 81 8.10 -4.20 12.49
N GLN A 82 7.14 -5.10 12.78
CA GLN A 82 7.15 -5.89 14.00
C GLN A 82 8.33 -6.87 14.03
N GLU A 83 8.75 -7.27 15.24
CA GLU A 83 9.80 -8.27 15.42
C GLU A 83 9.46 -9.57 14.65
N GLY A 84 10.43 -10.08 13.89
CA GLY A 84 10.27 -11.27 13.07
C GLY A 84 9.43 -11.06 11.80
N ILE A 85 9.12 -9.82 11.42
CA ILE A 85 8.63 -9.42 10.09
C ILE A 85 9.78 -8.73 9.37
N ASN A 86 9.98 -9.03 8.08
CA ASN A 86 10.98 -8.34 7.26
C ASN A 86 10.39 -7.11 6.57
N TYR A 87 9.14 -7.23 6.10
CA TYR A 87 8.50 -6.21 5.30
C TYR A 87 7.02 -6.04 5.64
N CYS A 88 6.51 -4.80 5.55
CA CYS A 88 5.08 -4.51 5.57
C CYS A 88 4.71 -3.79 4.29
N VAL A 89 3.67 -4.25 3.58
CA VAL A 89 3.04 -3.39 2.55
C VAL A 89 2.12 -2.45 3.30
N GLN A 90 2.67 -1.28 3.66
CA GLN A 90 2.03 -0.31 4.56
C GLN A 90 0.84 0.34 3.87
N GLU A 91 1.04 0.85 2.66
CA GLU A 91 -0.03 1.45 1.85
C GLU A 91 0.00 0.88 0.44
N LEU A 92 -1.19 0.65 -0.14
CA LEU A 92 -1.35 0.23 -1.53
C LEU A 92 -2.55 0.94 -2.13
N TYR A 93 -2.32 1.72 -3.17
CA TYR A 93 -3.37 2.48 -3.84
C TYR A 93 -3.26 2.34 -5.35
N ILE A 94 -4.40 2.10 -6.00
CA ILE A 94 -4.60 2.23 -7.44
C ILE A 94 -5.75 3.21 -7.66
N LYS A 95 -5.55 4.18 -8.53
CA LYS A 95 -6.59 5.13 -8.95
C LYS A 95 -7.85 4.39 -9.43
N PRO A 96 -9.06 4.81 -9.03
CA PRO A 96 -10.30 4.10 -9.30
C PRO A 96 -10.49 3.69 -10.78
N GLU A 97 -10.16 4.58 -11.72
CA GLU A 97 -10.30 4.38 -13.16
C GLU A 97 -9.34 3.32 -13.75
N PHE A 98 -8.32 2.90 -13.00
CA PHE A 98 -7.36 1.86 -13.39
C PHE A 98 -7.61 0.50 -12.69
N ARG A 99 -8.65 0.39 -11.85
CA ARG A 99 -8.95 -0.85 -11.12
C ARG A 99 -9.54 -1.94 -12.01
N LYS A 100 -9.59 -3.17 -11.47
CA LYS A 100 -10.11 -4.38 -12.13
C LYS A 100 -9.30 -4.85 -13.36
N ASN A 101 -8.14 -4.25 -13.62
CA ASN A 101 -7.23 -4.62 -14.73
C ASN A 101 -6.00 -5.41 -14.28
N GLN A 102 -6.08 -6.08 -13.12
CA GLN A 102 -5.00 -6.85 -12.48
C GLN A 102 -3.72 -6.04 -12.12
N ILE A 103 -3.72 -4.72 -12.29
CA ILE A 103 -2.55 -3.84 -12.05
C ILE A 103 -1.97 -4.04 -10.64
N ALA A 104 -2.79 -3.90 -9.59
CA ALA A 104 -2.35 -4.08 -8.21
C ALA A 104 -1.74 -5.47 -7.97
N LYS A 105 -2.34 -6.53 -8.52
CA LYS A 105 -1.83 -7.91 -8.37
C LYS A 105 -0.45 -8.05 -9.02
N THR A 106 -0.28 -7.53 -10.24
CA THR A 106 1.00 -7.56 -10.94
C THR A 106 2.06 -6.74 -10.22
N ALA A 107 1.71 -5.55 -9.72
CA ALA A 107 2.58 -4.70 -8.92
C ALA A 107 3.07 -5.41 -7.65
N VAL A 108 2.14 -5.99 -6.88
CA VAL A 108 2.45 -6.75 -5.65
C VAL A 108 3.31 -7.97 -5.95
N ASN A 109 3.03 -8.72 -7.03
CA ASN A 109 3.87 -9.85 -7.42
C ASN A 109 5.31 -9.41 -7.76
N LYS A 110 5.47 -8.29 -8.49
CA LYS A 110 6.79 -7.71 -8.77
C LYS A 110 7.50 -7.26 -7.48
N LEU A 111 6.76 -6.68 -6.54
CA LEU A 111 7.29 -6.31 -5.23
C LEU A 111 7.85 -7.53 -4.49
N PHE A 112 7.07 -8.62 -4.42
CA PHE A 112 7.47 -9.88 -3.78
C PHE A 112 8.60 -10.62 -4.51
N MET A 113 8.75 -10.42 -5.82
CA MET A 113 9.92 -10.94 -6.54
C MET A 113 11.19 -10.17 -6.19
N ARG A 114 11.09 -8.85 -5.97
CA ARG A 114 12.22 -7.97 -5.65
C ARG A 114 12.64 -8.06 -4.18
N PHE A 115 11.70 -8.26 -3.28
CA PHE A 115 11.91 -8.28 -1.83
C PHE A 115 11.37 -9.59 -1.27
N LYS A 116 12.29 -10.49 -0.87
CA LYS A 116 11.96 -11.82 -0.35
C LYS A 116 12.03 -11.83 1.17
N GLY A 117 11.10 -12.51 1.81
CA GLY A 117 11.06 -12.58 3.27
C GLY A 117 9.66 -12.77 3.84
N LYS A 118 9.57 -12.53 5.15
CA LYS A 118 8.31 -12.59 5.88
C LYS A 118 7.62 -11.23 5.87
N TYR A 119 6.36 -11.24 5.49
CA TYR A 119 5.54 -10.07 5.27
C TYR A 119 4.42 -9.93 6.30
N GLN A 120 3.98 -8.69 6.46
CA GLN A 120 2.72 -8.33 7.08
C GLN A 120 1.92 -7.38 6.17
N VAL A 121 0.61 -7.49 6.24
CA VAL A 121 -0.34 -6.49 5.74
C VAL A 121 -1.42 -6.27 6.79
N VAL A 122 -1.89 -5.03 6.90
CA VAL A 122 -2.92 -4.62 7.86
C VAL A 122 -4.06 -3.97 7.09
N GLN A 123 -5.30 -4.38 7.34
CA GLN A 123 -6.49 -3.83 6.69
C GLN A 123 -7.55 -3.48 7.72
N LEU A 124 -8.11 -2.28 7.65
CA LEU A 124 -9.31 -1.91 8.40
C LEU A 124 -10.43 -2.92 8.14
N ILE A 125 -11.15 -3.33 9.19
CA ILE A 125 -12.24 -4.32 9.03
C ILE A 125 -13.35 -3.85 8.09
N ASP A 126 -13.57 -2.54 7.99
CA ASP A 126 -14.61 -1.97 7.14
C ASP A 126 -14.15 -1.80 5.67
N ASN A 127 -12.84 -1.90 5.41
CA ASN A 127 -12.30 -1.88 4.06
C ASN A 127 -12.37 -3.27 3.40
N GLN A 128 -13.59 -3.71 3.13
CA GLN A 128 -13.88 -5.01 2.53
C GLN A 128 -13.20 -5.20 1.17
N LEU A 129 -12.98 -4.12 0.41
CA LEU A 129 -12.29 -4.16 -0.87
C LEU A 129 -10.82 -4.57 -0.70
N ALA A 130 -10.11 -3.99 0.28
CA ALA A 130 -8.72 -4.35 0.56
C ALA A 130 -8.60 -5.79 1.08
N ILE A 131 -9.51 -6.22 1.96
CA ILE A 131 -9.53 -7.59 2.50
C ILE A 131 -9.71 -8.62 1.38
N GLN A 132 -10.70 -8.40 0.50
CA GLN A 132 -10.95 -9.28 -0.64
C GLN A 132 -9.76 -9.28 -1.62
N PHE A 133 -9.14 -8.12 -1.85
CA PHE A 133 -7.96 -8.01 -2.68
C PHE A 133 -6.82 -8.90 -2.16
N TRP A 134 -6.43 -8.79 -0.88
CA TRP A 134 -5.31 -9.54 -0.33
C TRP A 134 -5.59 -11.05 -0.30
N ARG A 135 -6.79 -11.47 0.11
CA ARG A 135 -7.19 -12.88 0.06
C ARG A 135 -7.14 -13.43 -1.37
N HIS A 136 -7.51 -12.63 -2.37
CA HIS A 136 -7.39 -13.01 -3.77
C HIS A 136 -5.94 -13.10 -4.23
N VAL A 137 -5.06 -12.17 -3.82
CA VAL A 137 -3.62 -12.22 -4.09
C VAL A 137 -3.03 -13.54 -3.57
N PHE A 138 -3.30 -13.88 -2.32
CA PHE A 138 -2.78 -15.12 -1.71
C PHE A 138 -3.26 -16.36 -2.44
N LEU A 139 -4.55 -16.43 -2.78
CA LEU A 139 -5.11 -17.54 -3.55
C LEU A 139 -4.44 -17.68 -4.93
N ASN A 140 -4.25 -16.57 -5.65
CA ASN A 140 -3.65 -16.58 -7.00
C ASN A 140 -2.18 -16.99 -6.98
N LEU A 141 -1.44 -16.46 -6.02
CA LEU A 141 0.00 -16.71 -5.89
C LEU A 141 0.31 -17.98 -5.09
N LYS A 142 -0.72 -18.68 -4.59
CA LYS A 142 -0.61 -19.87 -3.74
C LYS A 142 0.28 -19.62 -2.51
N ILE A 143 0.05 -18.48 -1.86
CA ILE A 143 0.74 -18.07 -0.65
C ILE A 143 -0.12 -18.49 0.55
N ASP A 144 0.45 -19.30 1.42
CA ASP A 144 -0.14 -19.58 2.73
C ASP A 144 0.04 -18.36 3.65
N TYR A 145 -1.00 -18.02 4.41
CA TYR A 145 -0.98 -16.88 5.32
C TYR A 145 -1.72 -17.19 6.62
N LEU A 146 -1.30 -16.53 7.69
CA LEU A 146 -2.03 -16.47 8.95
C LEU A 146 -2.78 -15.16 9.02
N GLU A 147 -4.06 -15.21 9.40
CA GLU A 147 -4.90 -14.03 9.59
C GLU A 147 -5.35 -13.95 11.05
N SER A 148 -5.29 -12.75 11.62
CA SER A 148 -5.77 -12.49 12.98
C SER A 148 -6.45 -11.12 13.04
N LEU A 149 -7.49 -11.01 13.86
CA LEU A 149 -8.12 -9.74 14.17
C LEU A 149 -7.35 -9.07 15.31
N LYS A 150 -6.90 -7.85 15.11
CA LYS A 150 -6.17 -7.05 16.11
C LYS A 150 -6.70 -5.62 16.16
N GLU A 151 -6.39 -4.93 17.23
CA GLU A 151 -6.54 -3.48 17.31
C GLU A 151 -5.20 -2.83 16.94
N VAL A 152 -5.22 -1.90 15.99
CA VAL A 152 -4.06 -1.14 15.52
C VAL A 152 -4.50 0.32 15.51
N ASP A 153 -3.83 1.16 16.29
CA ASP A 153 -4.14 2.59 16.44
C ASP A 153 -5.62 2.86 16.76
N GLY A 154 -6.21 2.06 17.65
CA GLY A 154 -7.61 2.16 18.05
C GLY A 154 -8.62 1.62 17.02
N CYS A 155 -8.16 1.19 15.85
CA CYS A 155 -8.99 0.60 14.81
C CYS A 155 -8.90 -0.93 14.82
N LYS A 156 -10.04 -1.60 14.60
CA LYS A 156 -10.04 -3.05 14.37
C LYS A 156 -9.54 -3.35 12.97
N CYS A 157 -8.55 -4.23 12.87
CA CYS A 157 -7.88 -4.57 11.63
C CYS A 157 -7.69 -6.08 11.50
N TYR A 158 -7.81 -6.58 10.26
CA TYR A 158 -7.23 -7.86 9.91
C TYR A 158 -5.73 -7.68 9.68
N VAL A 159 -4.94 -8.47 10.39
CA VAL A 159 -3.50 -8.55 10.25
C VAL A 159 -3.17 -9.90 9.64
N GLN A 160 -2.62 -9.88 8.43
CA GLN A 160 -2.20 -11.09 7.72
C GLN A 160 -0.68 -11.14 7.65
N THR A 161 -0.11 -12.31 7.97
CA THR A 161 1.33 -12.55 7.90
C THR A 161 1.61 -13.77 7.03
N PHE A 162 2.65 -13.69 6.20
CA PHE A 162 2.96 -14.70 5.18
C PHE A 162 4.43 -14.63 4.77
N VAL A 163 4.89 -15.60 3.97
CA VAL A 163 6.27 -15.67 3.47
C VAL A 163 6.25 -15.75 1.94
N VAL A 164 7.17 -15.03 1.27
CA VAL A 164 7.31 -14.98 -0.20
C VAL A 164 8.73 -15.16 -0.68
#